data_AF-A0A812X851-F1
#
_entry.id   AF-A0A812X851-F1
#
_cell.length_a   1.000
_cell.length_b   1.000
_cell.length_c   1.000
_cell.angle_alpha   90.00
_cell.angle_beta   90.00
_cell.angle_gamma   90.00
#
_symmetry.space_group_name_H-M   'P 1'
#
loop_
_entity.id
_entity.type
_entity.pdbx_description
1 polymer ?
#
loop_
_entity_poly.entity_id
_entity_poly.type
_entity_poly.pdbx_seq_one_letter_code
_entity_poly.pdbx_strand_id
1 'polypeptide(L)'
;MEVEFLKLSDHPNTVRYYETFEDATAIHLVMELCSGGSLGQYIETAHDSYGPGVTEDELARIAVQILQGIAYCHAHSVAHRDIKPQNLLFSCGEPAAGSAIPVACSGEGDAPLKLVDFGIAGVVRNDRPEKRLLTKCAGTVGYMAPEVFGSRPYDGRSADIFSIGAVMHHLIVGLPPSWKAANNAYDFPGRLRYQKFSEDCRSLLEHLLHEEPEMRPTAAEALRHSWFDSRGLHLQNGCGHRQMASLLEKCFRRMHQFSQRTQLQKTVMYSMVAFAPLHNHHMEQLRVAFLFADRGKSAGISCFEFVELGRRYSSFSSTELRQIFATANVSKTGKLSYCEWLTASADDEWYRIKEHAERAFDTLDVKRNGCLRACDLRQLLPKVFDLVEIEQEIIGLCSRSEGDLHFEQFVACADEDFGDQKITPMSLMRETLRKPVLYKRPGAALEPTLRAAVV
;
A
#
# COMPACT_ATOMS: atom_id res chain seq x y z
N MET A 1 -8.72 -0.72 -17.52
CA MET A 1 -8.90 0.29 -16.46
C MET A 1 -8.52 -0.25 -15.08
N GLU A 2 -9.30 -1.15 -14.47
CA GLU A 2 -9.00 -1.68 -13.12
C GLU A 2 -7.60 -2.29 -13.03
N VAL A 3 -7.30 -3.30 -13.87
CA VAL A 3 -5.98 -3.94 -13.91
C VAL A 3 -4.85 -2.95 -14.22
N GLU A 4 -5.09 -1.93 -15.04
CA GLU A 4 -4.08 -0.94 -15.39
C GLU A 4 -3.77 0.00 -14.22
N PHE A 5 -4.79 0.42 -13.46
CA PHE A 5 -4.59 1.21 -12.26
C PHE A 5 -3.91 0.36 -11.18
N LEU A 6 -4.40 -0.85 -10.92
CA LEU A 6 -3.85 -1.75 -9.93
C LEU A 6 -2.36 -2.06 -10.17
N LYS A 7 -1.95 -2.26 -11.43
CA LYS A 7 -0.53 -2.43 -11.81
C LYS A 7 0.36 -1.22 -11.49
N LEU A 8 -0.21 -0.02 -11.43
CA LEU A 8 0.51 1.22 -11.13
C LEU A 8 0.33 1.66 -9.68
N SER A 9 -0.59 1.02 -8.94
CA SER A 9 -0.93 1.39 -7.57
C SER A 9 0.18 0.95 -6.62
N ASP A 10 0.83 1.93 -6.01
CA ASP A 10 1.88 1.75 -5.02
C ASP A 10 1.69 2.73 -3.86
N HIS A 11 0.81 2.35 -2.93
CA HIS A 11 0.51 3.13 -1.74
C HIS A 11 0.21 2.24 -0.54
N PRO A 12 0.62 2.63 0.68
CA PRO A 12 0.38 1.85 1.89
C PRO A 12 -1.09 1.46 2.13
N ASN A 13 -2.02 2.34 1.77
CA ASN A 13 -3.47 2.20 2.00
C ASN A 13 -4.28 1.78 0.77
N THR A 14 -3.62 1.24 -0.25
CA THR A 14 -4.28 0.57 -1.39
C THR A 14 -3.82 -0.87 -1.45
N VAL A 15 -4.69 -1.78 -1.87
CA VAL A 15 -4.32 -3.18 -2.07
C VAL A 15 -3.21 -3.31 -3.09
N ARG A 16 -2.19 -4.11 -2.79
CA ARG A 16 -1.14 -4.41 -3.75
C ARG A 16 -1.62 -5.44 -4.76
N TYR A 17 -1.30 -5.18 -6.02
CA TYR A 17 -1.51 -6.10 -7.13
C TYR A 17 -0.20 -6.83 -7.45
N TYR A 18 -0.29 -8.13 -7.71
CA TYR A 18 0.87 -8.96 -8.08
C TYR A 18 0.84 -9.33 -9.56
N GLU A 19 -0.22 -10.01 -10.01
CA GLU A 19 -0.32 -10.50 -11.39
C GLU A 19 -1.77 -10.74 -11.83
N THR A 20 -1.96 -10.97 -13.13
CA THR A 20 -3.24 -11.34 -13.73
C THR A 20 -2.98 -12.47 -14.70
N PHE A 21 -3.83 -13.50 -14.67
CA PHE A 21 -3.87 -14.54 -15.67
C PHE A 21 -5.28 -14.73 -16.19
N GLU A 22 -5.39 -15.23 -17.42
CA GLU A 22 -6.66 -15.48 -18.09
C GLU A 22 -6.70 -16.95 -18.51
N ASP A 23 -7.78 -17.63 -18.16
CA ASP A 23 -8.10 -18.95 -18.70
C ASP A 23 -9.33 -18.87 -19.61
N ALA A 24 -9.81 -20.02 -20.09
CA ALA A 24 -10.94 -20.07 -21.03
C ALA A 24 -12.27 -19.53 -20.46
N THR A 25 -12.37 -19.31 -19.14
CA THR A 25 -13.62 -19.02 -18.43
C THR A 25 -13.56 -17.76 -17.57
N ALA A 26 -12.37 -17.34 -17.12
CA ALA A 26 -12.23 -16.25 -16.17
C ALA A 26 -10.89 -15.52 -16.28
N ILE A 27 -10.92 -14.26 -15.85
CA ILE A 27 -9.73 -13.47 -15.52
C ILE A 27 -9.52 -13.61 -14.02
N HIS A 28 -8.29 -13.96 -13.63
CA HIS A 28 -7.89 -14.13 -12.24
C HIS A 28 -6.91 -13.03 -11.86
N LEU A 29 -7.23 -12.29 -10.79
CA LEU A 29 -6.40 -11.23 -10.25
C LEU A 29 -5.71 -11.73 -8.98
N VAL A 30 -4.38 -11.70 -8.95
CA VAL A 30 -3.59 -12.07 -7.77
C VAL A 30 -3.18 -10.78 -7.05
N MET A 31 -3.61 -10.66 -5.79
CA MET A 31 -3.46 -9.45 -4.98
C MET A 31 -3.03 -9.78 -3.55
N GLU A 32 -2.66 -8.75 -2.80
CA GLU A 32 -2.37 -8.82 -1.37
C GLU A 32 -3.53 -9.44 -0.58
N LEU A 33 -3.23 -10.47 0.22
CA LEU A 33 -4.19 -11.06 1.14
C LEU A 33 -4.35 -10.15 2.37
N CYS A 34 -5.53 -9.56 2.52
CA CYS A 34 -5.91 -8.80 3.71
C CYS A 34 -6.61 -9.74 4.71
N SER A 35 -5.86 -10.32 5.65
CA SER A 35 -6.39 -11.33 6.58
C SER A 35 -7.10 -10.73 7.80
N GLY A 36 -7.02 -9.41 7.99
CA GLY A 36 -7.60 -8.72 9.15
C GLY A 36 -9.09 -8.42 9.01
N GLY A 37 -9.80 -8.99 8.04
CA GLY A 37 -11.23 -8.74 7.84
C GLY A 37 -11.57 -7.33 7.34
N SER A 38 -12.86 -7.08 7.14
CA SER A 38 -13.40 -5.82 6.59
C SER A 38 -13.87 -4.88 7.69
N LEU A 39 -13.73 -3.57 7.48
CA LEU A 39 -14.27 -2.53 8.37
C LEU A 39 -15.77 -2.72 8.65
N GLY A 40 -16.53 -3.33 7.73
CA GLY A 40 -17.92 -3.71 7.94
C GLY A 40 -18.11 -4.71 9.09
N GLN A 41 -17.32 -5.78 9.12
CA GLN A 41 -17.34 -6.78 10.20
C GLN A 41 -16.98 -6.13 11.55
N TYR A 42 -16.09 -5.14 11.55
CA TYR A 42 -15.74 -4.38 12.74
C TYR A 42 -16.88 -3.49 13.24
N ILE A 43 -17.60 -2.81 12.34
CA ILE A 43 -18.77 -2.02 12.71
C ILE A 43 -19.83 -2.89 13.36
N GLU A 44 -20.11 -4.06 12.77
CA GLU A 44 -21.06 -5.04 13.32
C GLU A 44 -20.65 -5.45 14.74
N THR A 45 -19.41 -5.90 14.92
CA THR A 45 -18.89 -6.32 16.23
C THR A 45 -18.87 -5.18 17.26
N ALA A 46 -18.51 -3.95 16.86
CA ALA A 46 -18.41 -2.81 17.76
C ALA A 46 -19.76 -2.30 18.26
N HIS A 47 -20.84 -2.56 17.50
CA HIS A 47 -22.20 -2.11 17.80
C HIS A 47 -23.17 -3.24 18.15
N ASP A 48 -22.69 -4.47 18.32
CA ASP A 48 -23.45 -5.57 18.93
C ASP A 48 -24.01 -5.18 20.31
N SER A 49 -25.00 -5.92 20.81
CA SER A 49 -25.96 -5.55 21.89
C SER A 49 -25.41 -4.90 23.18
N TYR A 50 -24.09 -4.92 23.40
CA TYR A 50 -23.40 -4.32 24.56
C TYR A 50 -22.10 -3.57 24.22
N GLY A 51 -21.80 -3.34 22.93
CA GLY A 51 -20.55 -2.73 22.48
C GLY A 51 -20.45 -1.22 22.77
N PRO A 52 -19.27 -0.71 23.14
CA PRO A 52 -19.07 0.71 23.43
C PRO A 52 -19.15 1.62 22.18
N GLY A 53 -19.21 1.03 20.97
CA GLY A 53 -19.01 1.75 19.71
C GLY A 53 -17.54 2.11 19.47
N VAL A 54 -17.26 2.86 18.40
CA VAL A 54 -15.92 3.35 18.09
C VAL A 54 -15.55 4.55 18.96
N THR A 55 -14.31 4.61 19.45
CA THR A 55 -13.78 5.82 20.10
C THR A 55 -13.42 6.87 19.06
N GLU A 56 -13.33 8.13 19.50
CA GLU A 56 -12.95 9.21 18.59
C GLU A 56 -11.50 9.10 18.08
N ASP A 57 -10.59 8.58 18.90
CA ASP A 57 -9.20 8.37 18.48
C ASP A 57 -9.10 7.23 17.43
N GLU A 58 -9.88 6.16 17.58
CA GLU A 58 -9.96 5.09 16.58
C GLU A 58 -10.58 5.60 15.27
N LEU A 59 -11.67 6.37 15.36
CA LEU A 59 -12.29 6.98 14.19
C LEU A 59 -11.29 7.85 13.42
N ALA A 60 -10.50 8.65 14.12
CA ALA A 60 -9.48 9.50 13.52
C ALA A 60 -8.38 8.68 12.82
N ARG A 61 -7.89 7.61 13.45
CA ARG A 61 -6.87 6.72 12.86
C ARG A 61 -7.38 5.97 11.63
N ILE A 62 -8.65 5.54 11.63
CA ILE A 62 -9.30 4.95 10.44
C ILE A 62 -9.46 6.01 9.34
N ALA A 63 -10.00 7.18 9.67
CA ALA A 63 -10.26 8.25 8.71
C ALA A 63 -9.00 8.73 7.99
N VAL A 64 -7.88 8.89 8.70
CA VAL A 64 -6.58 9.24 8.11
C VAL A 64 -6.16 8.22 7.06
N GLN A 65 -6.27 6.93 7.35
CA GLN A 65 -5.85 5.87 6.42
C GLN A 65 -6.72 5.83 5.16
N ILE A 66 -8.04 5.99 5.30
CA ILE A 66 -8.97 6.07 4.16
C ILE A 66 -8.63 7.29 3.31
N LEU A 67 -8.49 8.47 3.92
CA LEU A 67 -8.17 9.71 3.22
C LEU A 67 -6.81 9.66 2.52
N GLN A 68 -5.79 9.01 3.11
CA GLN A 68 -4.48 8.80 2.49
C GLN A 68 -4.59 7.94 1.22
N GLY A 69 -5.30 6.80 1.30
CA GLY A 69 -5.54 5.95 0.13
C GLY A 69 -6.31 6.66 -0.99
N ILE A 70 -7.32 7.46 -0.63
CA ILE A 70 -8.11 8.21 -1.62
C ILE A 70 -7.37 9.41 -2.20
N ALA A 71 -6.58 10.13 -1.39
CA ALA A 71 -5.70 11.18 -1.89
C ALA A 71 -4.73 10.62 -2.94
N TYR A 72 -4.18 9.42 -2.69
CA TYR A 72 -3.33 8.72 -3.65
C TYR A 72 -4.07 8.41 -4.96
N CYS A 73 -5.28 7.85 -4.89
CA CYS A 73 -6.09 7.53 -6.08
C CYS A 73 -6.42 8.80 -6.88
N HIS A 74 -6.86 9.86 -6.19
CA HIS A 74 -7.24 11.13 -6.81
C HIS A 74 -6.07 11.82 -7.50
N ALA A 75 -4.87 11.78 -6.90
CA ALA A 75 -3.64 12.28 -7.51
C ALA A 75 -3.28 11.54 -8.80
N HIS A 76 -3.61 10.25 -8.89
CA HIS A 76 -3.48 9.42 -10.09
C HIS A 76 -4.68 9.51 -11.03
N SER A 77 -5.54 10.53 -10.87
CA SER A 77 -6.71 10.77 -11.70
C SER A 77 -7.72 9.60 -11.69
N VAL A 78 -7.82 8.90 -10.56
CA VAL A 78 -8.78 7.79 -10.35
C VAL A 78 -9.72 8.12 -9.20
N ALA A 79 -11.02 8.03 -9.45
CA ALA A 79 -12.07 8.04 -8.43
C ALA A 79 -12.52 6.59 -8.16
N HIS A 80 -12.63 6.21 -6.89
CA HIS A 80 -12.94 4.84 -6.47
C HIS A 80 -14.41 4.48 -6.71
N ARG A 81 -15.33 5.36 -6.32
CA ARG A 81 -16.80 5.31 -6.52
C ARG A 81 -17.58 4.25 -5.75
N ASP A 82 -16.92 3.31 -5.08
CA ASP A 82 -17.57 2.36 -4.16
C ASP A 82 -16.91 2.30 -2.78
N ILE A 83 -16.60 3.45 -2.19
CA ILE A 83 -16.04 3.49 -0.83
C ILE A 83 -17.14 3.12 0.15
N LYS A 84 -16.96 1.97 0.81
CA LYS A 84 -17.86 1.42 1.81
C LYS A 84 -17.07 0.54 2.78
N PRO A 85 -17.61 0.21 3.98
CA PRO A 85 -16.87 -0.56 4.97
C PRO A 85 -16.44 -1.95 4.48
N GLN A 86 -17.16 -2.56 3.54
CA GLN A 86 -16.81 -3.87 2.97
C GLN A 86 -15.57 -3.79 2.04
N ASN A 87 -15.31 -2.63 1.43
CA ASN A 87 -14.17 -2.41 0.52
C ASN A 87 -12.97 -1.77 1.23
N LEU A 88 -12.97 -1.81 2.57
CA LEU A 88 -11.90 -1.32 3.43
C LEU A 88 -11.44 -2.47 4.32
N LEU A 89 -10.35 -3.13 3.94
CA LEU A 89 -9.86 -4.33 4.61
C LEU A 89 -8.63 -4.02 5.46
N PHE A 90 -8.50 -4.66 6.63
CA PHE A 90 -7.25 -4.61 7.38
C PHE A 90 -6.28 -5.64 6.82
N SER A 91 -5.03 -5.22 6.62
CA SER A 91 -4.02 -6.09 5.99
C SER A 91 -3.79 -7.36 6.80
N CYS A 92 -3.85 -7.26 8.12
CA CYS A 92 -3.78 -8.38 9.03
C CYS A 92 -4.26 -8.01 10.44
N GLY A 93 -4.11 -8.95 11.38
CA GLY A 93 -4.49 -8.76 12.79
C GLY A 93 -5.84 -9.36 13.11
N GLU A 94 -6.03 -9.78 14.36
CA GLU A 94 -7.36 -10.13 14.87
C GLU A 94 -7.97 -8.94 15.60
N PRO A 95 -9.31 -8.85 15.69
CA PRO A 95 -9.98 -7.86 16.52
C PRO A 95 -9.46 -7.95 17.96
N ALA A 96 -8.88 -6.87 18.48
CA ALA A 96 -8.52 -6.81 19.88
C ALA A 96 -9.78 -6.59 20.72
N ALA A 97 -9.90 -7.33 21.83
CA ALA A 97 -11.04 -7.20 22.74
C ALA A 97 -11.18 -5.74 23.22
N GLY A 98 -12.23 -5.06 22.76
CA GLY A 98 -12.53 -3.67 23.14
C GLY A 98 -11.89 -2.58 22.28
N SER A 99 -11.25 -2.91 21.14
CA SER A 99 -10.83 -1.92 20.14
C SER A 99 -11.46 -2.22 18.77
N ALA A 100 -11.87 -1.17 18.08
CA ALA A 100 -12.41 -1.25 16.72
C ALA A 100 -11.32 -1.48 15.65
N ILE A 101 -10.04 -1.27 15.98
CA ILE A 101 -8.92 -1.43 15.05
C ILE A 101 -8.09 -2.66 15.46
N PRO A 102 -7.84 -3.61 14.54
CA PRO A 102 -6.95 -4.74 14.80
C PRO A 102 -5.55 -4.27 15.12
N VAL A 103 -4.86 -5.01 15.98
CA VAL A 103 -3.43 -4.79 16.21
C VAL A 103 -2.66 -5.30 14.99
N ALA A 104 -1.69 -4.52 14.51
CA ALA A 104 -0.81 -4.94 13.43
C ALA A 104 -0.11 -6.27 13.75
N CYS A 105 0.28 -7.03 12.72
CA CYS A 105 0.99 -8.31 12.88
C CYS A 105 2.29 -8.20 13.69
N SER A 106 2.87 -7.00 13.78
CA SER A 106 4.00 -6.67 14.64
C SER A 106 3.71 -6.81 16.13
N GLY A 107 2.43 -6.89 16.54
CA GLY A 107 2.00 -6.78 17.93
C GLY A 107 2.00 -5.34 18.46
N GLU A 108 2.37 -4.37 17.62
CA GLU A 108 2.49 -2.96 18.00
C GLU A 108 1.87 -2.05 16.94
N GLY A 109 0.97 -1.17 17.38
CA GLY A 109 0.27 -0.22 16.51
C GLY A 109 -0.95 -0.82 15.82
N ASP A 110 -1.61 0.04 15.05
CA ASP A 110 -2.82 -0.29 14.31
C ASP A 110 -2.49 -1.06 13.02
N ALA A 111 -3.30 -2.05 12.68
CA ALA A 111 -3.20 -2.74 11.40
C ALA A 111 -3.45 -1.77 10.23
N PRO A 112 -2.62 -1.82 9.17
CA PRO A 112 -2.84 -1.04 7.96
C PRO A 112 -4.20 -1.33 7.32
N LEU A 113 -4.97 -0.28 7.05
CA LEU A 113 -6.22 -0.35 6.28
C LEU A 113 -5.94 -0.20 4.78
N LYS A 114 -6.54 -1.07 3.98
CA LYS A 114 -6.35 -1.20 2.54
C LYS A 114 -7.66 -0.96 1.81
N LEU A 115 -7.65 -0.01 0.88
CA LEU A 115 -8.71 0.15 -0.10
C LEU A 115 -8.63 -0.96 -1.14
N VAL A 116 -9.73 -1.67 -1.35
CA VAL A 116 -9.87 -2.78 -2.31
C VAL A 116 -11.03 -2.52 -3.27
N ASP A 117 -11.12 -3.35 -4.32
CA ASP A 117 -12.23 -3.39 -5.30
C ASP A 117 -12.38 -2.10 -6.12
N PHE A 118 -11.58 -2.03 -7.19
CA PHE A 118 -11.59 -0.93 -8.16
C PHE A 118 -12.44 -1.26 -9.38
N GLY A 119 -13.35 -2.24 -9.30
CA GLY A 119 -14.10 -2.77 -10.43
C GLY A 119 -15.03 -1.75 -11.09
N ILE A 120 -15.44 -0.71 -10.36
CA ILE A 120 -16.24 0.40 -10.88
C ILE A 120 -15.51 1.74 -10.88
N ALA A 121 -14.20 1.75 -10.61
CA ALA A 121 -13.40 2.96 -10.56
C ALA A 121 -13.49 3.75 -11.88
N GLY A 122 -13.41 5.07 -11.78
CA GLY A 122 -13.52 5.99 -12.92
C GLY A 122 -12.25 6.80 -13.09
N VAL A 123 -11.79 6.92 -14.33
CA VAL A 123 -10.69 7.83 -14.67
C VAL A 123 -11.24 9.25 -14.81
N VAL A 124 -10.76 10.15 -13.95
CA VAL A 124 -11.13 11.56 -13.88
C VAL A 124 -9.88 12.37 -14.23
N ARG A 125 -9.71 12.78 -15.49
CA ARG A 125 -8.48 13.49 -15.90
C ARG A 125 -8.66 14.99 -15.91
N ASN A 126 -7.66 15.71 -15.41
CA ASN A 126 -7.64 17.18 -15.44
C ASN A 126 -7.23 17.74 -16.81
N ASP A 127 -6.52 16.96 -17.63
CA ASP A 127 -6.01 17.38 -18.94
C ASP A 127 -7.09 17.39 -20.05
N ARG A 128 -8.27 16.84 -19.76
CA ARG A 128 -9.41 16.75 -20.68
C ARG A 128 -10.70 17.06 -19.93
N PRO A 129 -11.15 18.33 -19.92
CA PRO A 129 -12.35 18.76 -19.19
C PRO A 129 -13.58 17.92 -19.52
N GLU A 130 -13.73 17.47 -20.76
CA GLU A 130 -14.82 16.62 -21.23
C GLU A 130 -14.79 15.18 -20.69
N LYS A 131 -13.64 14.72 -20.19
CA LYS A 131 -13.45 13.41 -19.52
C LYS A 131 -13.22 13.53 -18.01
N ARG A 132 -13.46 14.71 -17.44
CA ARG A 132 -13.41 14.93 -15.99
C ARG A 132 -14.66 14.38 -15.31
N LEU A 133 -15.82 14.54 -15.93
CA LEU A 133 -17.08 14.22 -15.29
C LEU A 133 -17.55 12.81 -15.66
N LEU A 134 -18.08 12.10 -14.67
CA LEU A 134 -18.68 10.79 -14.78
C LEU A 134 -20.19 10.92 -14.93
N THR A 135 -20.83 10.02 -15.69
CA THR A 135 -22.28 10.08 -15.95
C THR A 135 -23.03 8.85 -15.47
N LYS A 136 -22.32 7.76 -15.16
CA LYS A 136 -22.92 6.51 -14.71
C LYS A 136 -23.18 6.55 -13.21
N CYS A 137 -24.44 6.38 -12.80
CA CYS A 137 -24.79 6.09 -11.41
C CYS A 137 -24.22 4.70 -11.04
N ALA A 138 -23.28 4.68 -10.10
CA ALA A 138 -22.63 3.47 -9.64
C ALA A 138 -22.11 3.67 -8.21
N GLY A 139 -22.18 2.60 -7.41
CA GLY A 139 -21.80 2.59 -6.00
C GLY A 139 -22.87 1.94 -5.13
N THR A 140 -22.60 1.86 -3.83
CA THR A 140 -23.52 1.25 -2.85
C THR A 140 -24.44 2.30 -2.21
N VAL A 141 -25.75 2.04 -2.23
CA VAL A 141 -26.77 2.93 -1.63
C VAL A 141 -26.49 3.12 -0.14
N GLY A 142 -26.50 4.38 0.32
CA GLY A 142 -26.13 4.77 1.68
C GLY A 142 -24.75 5.42 1.78
N TYR A 143 -23.86 5.15 0.82
CA TYR A 143 -22.53 5.77 0.71
C TYR A 143 -22.40 6.66 -0.53
N MET A 144 -23.18 6.42 -1.58
CA MET A 144 -23.15 7.27 -2.80
C MET A 144 -23.48 8.73 -2.51
N ALA A 145 -22.75 9.67 -3.11
CA ALA A 145 -23.07 11.09 -2.96
C ALA A 145 -24.40 11.48 -3.64
N PRO A 146 -25.11 12.53 -3.16
CA PRO A 146 -26.39 12.97 -3.73
C PRO A 146 -26.35 13.18 -5.25
N GLU A 147 -25.28 13.76 -5.77
CA GLU A 147 -25.10 14.06 -7.19
C GLU A 147 -24.95 12.80 -8.07
N VAL A 148 -24.62 11.64 -7.48
CA VAL A 148 -24.48 10.36 -8.20
C VAL A 148 -25.82 9.77 -8.61
N PHE A 149 -26.89 10.05 -7.84
CA PHE A 149 -28.24 9.54 -8.12
C PHE A 149 -28.87 10.22 -9.35
N GLY A 150 -28.40 11.41 -9.73
CA GLY A 150 -28.86 12.13 -10.91
C GLY A 150 -28.21 11.62 -12.20
N SER A 151 -28.90 11.76 -13.33
CA SER A 151 -28.33 11.50 -14.67
C SER A 151 -27.42 12.63 -15.16
N ARG A 152 -26.86 13.44 -14.26
CA ARG A 152 -26.01 14.59 -14.59
C ARG A 152 -24.54 14.20 -14.47
N PRO A 153 -23.65 14.80 -15.28
CA PRO A 153 -22.22 14.64 -15.11
C PRO A 153 -21.77 15.12 -13.72
N TYR A 154 -20.95 14.34 -13.02
CA TYR A 154 -20.44 14.65 -11.67
C TYR A 154 -18.93 14.40 -11.55
N ASP A 155 -18.27 15.08 -10.62
CA ASP A 155 -16.86 14.82 -10.30
C ASP A 155 -16.75 13.64 -9.34
N GLY A 156 -16.23 12.51 -9.83
CA GLY A 156 -16.09 11.29 -9.02
C GLY A 156 -15.22 11.48 -7.77
N ARG A 157 -14.28 12.44 -7.79
CA ARG A 157 -13.42 12.70 -6.64
C ARG A 157 -14.21 13.28 -5.48
N SER A 158 -15.09 14.25 -5.73
CA SER A 158 -15.94 14.83 -4.68
C SER A 158 -16.97 13.81 -4.16
N ALA A 159 -17.46 12.91 -5.02
CA ALA A 159 -18.35 11.83 -4.61
C ALA A 159 -17.67 10.83 -3.66
N ASP A 160 -16.39 10.54 -3.88
CA ASP A 160 -15.59 9.73 -2.94
C ASP A 160 -15.50 10.41 -1.56
N ILE A 161 -15.32 11.73 -1.50
CA ILE A 161 -15.23 12.48 -0.22
C ILE A 161 -16.51 12.33 0.61
N PHE A 162 -17.68 12.43 -0.04
CA PHE A 162 -18.95 12.17 0.63
C PHE A 162 -19.03 10.73 1.15
N SER A 163 -18.60 9.77 0.32
CA SER A 163 -18.62 8.34 0.69
C SER A 163 -17.76 8.08 1.94
N ILE A 164 -16.62 8.75 2.09
CA ILE A 164 -15.79 8.71 3.31
C ILE A 164 -16.56 9.27 4.50
N GLY A 165 -17.22 10.42 4.35
CA GLY A 165 -18.07 10.99 5.40
C GLY A 165 -19.19 10.04 5.84
N ALA A 166 -19.82 9.35 4.89
CA ALA A 166 -20.86 8.36 5.16
C ALA A 166 -20.32 7.13 5.91
N VAL A 167 -19.12 6.65 5.56
CA VAL A 167 -18.41 5.59 6.30
C VAL A 167 -18.07 6.03 7.72
N MET A 168 -17.54 7.24 7.90
CA MET A 168 -17.23 7.80 9.22
C MET A 168 -18.49 7.94 10.09
N HIS A 169 -19.59 8.44 9.53
CA HIS A 169 -20.87 8.48 10.23
C HIS A 169 -21.35 7.08 10.62
N HIS A 170 -21.26 6.10 9.71
CA HIS A 170 -21.61 4.72 9.98
C HIS A 170 -20.81 4.12 11.14
N LEU A 171 -19.50 4.37 11.20
CA LEU A 171 -18.64 3.97 12.32
C LEU A 171 -19.14 4.52 13.66
N ILE A 172 -19.56 5.78 13.69
CA ILE A 172 -20.03 6.45 14.92
C ILE A 172 -21.35 5.84 15.43
N VAL A 173 -22.30 5.62 14.53
CA VAL A 173 -23.69 5.32 14.93
C VAL A 173 -24.10 3.86 14.77
N GLY A 174 -23.31 3.07 14.03
CA GLY A 174 -23.55 1.64 13.80
C GLY A 174 -24.55 1.32 12.70
N LEU A 175 -25.12 2.34 12.04
CA LEU A 175 -26.01 2.19 10.88
C LEU A 175 -25.61 3.14 9.75
N PRO A 176 -25.69 2.69 8.47
CA PRO A 176 -25.38 3.55 7.35
C PRO A 176 -26.43 4.65 7.17
N PRO A 177 -26.06 5.81 6.59
CA PRO A 177 -27.03 6.80 6.13
C PRO A 177 -28.02 6.18 5.12
N SER A 178 -29.23 6.74 5.04
CA SER A 178 -30.24 6.27 4.07
C SER A 178 -30.68 7.37 3.13
N TRP A 179 -30.62 7.10 1.82
CA TRP A 179 -31.11 8.01 0.79
C TRP A 179 -32.63 7.96 0.71
N LYS A 180 -33.30 9.10 0.89
CA LYS A 180 -34.76 9.24 0.77
C LYS A 180 -35.10 9.83 -0.59
N ALA A 181 -35.30 8.97 -1.60
CA ALA A 181 -35.57 9.39 -2.97
C ALA A 181 -36.78 10.35 -3.10
N ALA A 182 -37.81 10.18 -2.27
CA ALA A 182 -38.98 11.06 -2.26
C ALA A 182 -38.65 12.52 -1.91
N ASN A 183 -37.62 12.74 -1.09
CA ASN A 183 -37.21 14.06 -0.62
C ASN A 183 -35.89 14.52 -1.26
N ASN A 184 -35.27 13.68 -2.11
CA ASN A 184 -33.94 13.90 -2.68
C ASN A 184 -32.90 14.32 -1.62
N ALA A 185 -32.93 13.66 -0.46
CA ALA A 185 -32.13 14.02 0.71
C ALA A 185 -31.69 12.78 1.49
N TYR A 186 -30.60 12.94 2.25
CA TYR A 186 -30.10 11.92 3.17
C TYR A 186 -30.73 12.01 4.56
N ASP A 187 -30.99 10.84 5.14
CA ASP A 187 -31.36 10.67 6.54
C ASP A 187 -30.19 10.02 7.28
N PHE A 188 -29.67 10.73 8.27
CA PHE A 188 -28.52 10.35 9.08
C PHE A 188 -28.99 9.89 10.47
N PRO A 189 -28.97 8.58 10.78
CA PRO A 189 -29.46 8.06 12.05
C PRO A 189 -28.52 8.36 13.23
N GLY A 190 -28.97 8.10 14.46
CA GLY A 190 -28.05 8.02 15.62
C GLY A 190 -27.55 9.35 16.18
N ARG A 191 -28.32 10.43 16.04
CA ARG A 191 -28.00 11.79 16.50
C ARG A 191 -27.39 11.88 17.90
N LEU A 192 -27.87 11.07 18.87
CA LEU A 192 -27.36 11.06 20.24
C LEU A 192 -25.92 10.54 20.35
N ARG A 193 -25.52 9.54 19.55
CA ARG A 193 -24.14 9.05 19.50
C ARG A 193 -23.25 10.05 18.78
N TYR A 194 -23.72 10.59 17.65
CA TYR A 194 -23.03 11.64 16.89
C TYR A 194 -22.67 12.86 17.75
N GLN A 195 -23.60 13.31 18.60
CA GLN A 195 -23.39 14.46 19.50
C GLN A 195 -22.33 14.25 20.59
N LYS A 196 -21.90 13.00 20.87
CA LYS A 196 -20.84 12.72 21.84
C LYS A 196 -19.43 13.03 21.32
N PHE A 197 -19.27 13.14 20.00
CA PHE A 197 -18.00 13.43 19.36
C PHE A 197 -17.70 14.93 19.41
N SER A 198 -16.42 15.27 19.43
CA SER A 198 -15.96 16.67 19.52
C SER A 198 -16.51 17.54 18.39
N GLU A 199 -16.53 18.85 18.61
CA GLU A 199 -16.90 19.82 17.59
C GLU A 199 -15.99 19.74 16.36
N ASP A 200 -14.68 19.52 16.54
CA ASP A 200 -13.72 19.34 15.45
C ASP A 200 -14.05 18.10 14.60
N CYS A 201 -14.44 16.98 15.23
CA CYS A 201 -14.85 15.76 14.52
C CYS A 201 -16.11 16.01 13.69
N ARG A 202 -17.11 16.65 14.30
CA ARG A 202 -18.40 16.96 13.66
C ARG A 202 -18.22 17.97 12.53
N SER A 203 -17.36 18.97 12.72
CA SER A 203 -16.97 19.93 11.69
C SER A 203 -16.39 19.24 10.47
N LEU A 204 -15.41 18.32 10.64
CA LEU A 204 -14.88 17.57 9.50
C LEU A 204 -15.98 16.78 8.78
N LEU A 205 -16.82 16.05 9.54
CA LEU A 205 -17.92 15.26 8.97
C LEU A 205 -18.91 16.13 8.18
N GLU A 206 -19.25 17.31 8.67
CA GLU A 206 -20.13 18.27 7.98
C GLU A 206 -19.51 18.74 6.65
N HIS A 207 -18.19 19.00 6.61
CA HIS A 207 -17.51 19.33 5.36
C HIS A 207 -17.46 18.16 4.37
N LEU A 208 -17.24 16.93 4.85
CA LEU A 208 -17.21 15.75 3.98
C LEU A 208 -18.60 15.42 3.43
N LEU A 209 -19.65 15.58 4.24
CA LEU A 209 -21.04 15.26 3.91
C LEU A 209 -21.83 16.43 3.31
N HIS A 210 -21.16 17.52 2.93
CA HIS A 210 -21.81 18.69 2.37
C HIS A 210 -22.61 18.33 1.10
N GLU A 211 -23.83 18.86 0.96
CA GLU A 211 -24.70 18.54 -0.19
C GLU A 211 -24.06 18.98 -1.50
N GLU A 212 -23.60 20.23 -1.57
CA GLU A 212 -22.91 20.77 -2.74
C GLU A 212 -21.49 20.17 -2.89
N PRO A 213 -21.17 19.49 -4.01
CA PRO A 213 -19.88 18.81 -4.20
C PRO A 213 -18.68 19.76 -4.20
N GLU A 214 -18.87 21.02 -4.61
CA GLU A 214 -17.81 22.03 -4.69
C GLU A 214 -17.38 22.55 -3.32
N MET A 215 -18.23 22.40 -2.30
CA MET A 215 -17.95 22.79 -0.92
C MET A 215 -17.23 21.69 -0.13
N ARG A 216 -17.13 20.48 -0.69
CA ARG A 216 -16.39 19.39 -0.07
C ARG A 216 -14.88 19.60 -0.28
N PRO A 217 -14.05 19.39 0.75
CA PRO A 217 -12.61 19.47 0.60
C PRO A 217 -12.11 18.31 -0.28
N THR A 218 -10.97 18.48 -0.94
CA THR A 218 -10.24 17.33 -1.49
C THR A 218 -9.72 16.43 -0.37
N ALA A 219 -9.41 15.16 -0.67
CA ALA A 219 -8.87 14.25 0.35
C ALA A 219 -7.56 14.77 0.98
N ALA A 220 -6.70 15.42 0.18
CA ALA A 220 -5.48 16.04 0.66
C ALA A 220 -5.72 17.25 1.57
N GLU A 221 -6.78 18.04 1.32
CA GLU A 221 -7.20 19.14 2.19
C GLU A 221 -7.83 18.63 3.48
N ALA A 222 -8.70 17.61 3.40
CA ALA A 222 -9.32 16.98 4.57
C ALA A 222 -8.26 16.43 5.53
N LEU A 223 -7.16 15.85 5.04
CA LEU A 223 -6.03 15.38 5.87
C LEU A 223 -5.34 16.49 6.69
N ARG A 224 -5.54 17.77 6.34
CA ARG A 224 -4.99 18.93 7.05
C ARG A 224 -5.99 19.54 8.04
N HIS A 225 -7.15 18.92 8.24
CA HIS A 225 -8.13 19.40 9.20
C HIS A 225 -7.58 19.33 10.63
N SER A 226 -7.84 20.38 11.43
CA SER A 226 -7.33 20.53 12.80
C SER A 226 -7.69 19.38 13.74
N TRP A 227 -8.79 18.67 13.44
CA TRP A 227 -9.20 17.47 14.17
C TRP A 227 -8.10 16.40 14.26
N PHE A 228 -7.26 16.26 13.23
CA PHE A 228 -6.15 15.31 13.27
C PHE A 228 -4.97 15.82 14.11
N ASP A 229 -4.76 17.15 14.14
CA ASP A 229 -3.71 17.78 14.95
C ASP A 229 -4.03 17.68 16.45
N SER A 230 -5.29 17.96 16.83
CA SER A 230 -5.73 17.89 18.24
C SER A 230 -5.66 16.48 18.82
N ARG A 231 -5.55 15.46 17.96
CA ARG A 231 -5.41 14.04 18.30
C ARG A 231 -3.96 13.54 18.22
N GLY A 232 -2.99 14.41 17.92
CA GLY A 232 -1.58 14.05 17.84
C GLY A 232 -1.21 13.13 16.66
N LEU A 233 -2.08 13.04 15.64
CA LEU A 233 -1.86 12.20 14.46
C LEU A 233 -0.91 12.83 13.46
N HIS A 234 -0.71 14.15 13.55
CA HIS A 234 0.40 14.83 12.91
C HIS A 234 1.59 14.85 13.87
N LEU A 235 2.69 14.16 13.49
CA LEU A 235 3.93 13.98 14.29
C LEU A 235 4.76 15.27 14.46
N GLN A 236 4.11 16.40 14.76
CA GLN A 236 4.74 17.71 14.73
C GLN A 236 5.47 18.06 16.03
N ASN A 237 5.05 17.56 17.22
CA ASN A 237 5.69 17.86 18.51
C ASN A 237 5.58 16.71 19.53
N GLY A 238 6.69 16.17 20.07
CA GLY A 238 6.67 15.19 21.18
C GLY A 238 7.77 14.12 21.19
N CYS A 239 7.66 13.12 22.07
CA CYS A 239 8.58 11.96 22.14
C CYS A 239 8.62 11.14 20.83
N GLY A 240 7.48 11.05 20.14
CA GLY A 240 7.37 10.48 18.79
C GLY A 240 8.23 11.22 17.76
N HIS A 241 8.51 12.52 17.97
CA HIS A 241 9.41 13.27 17.09
C HIS A 241 10.86 12.79 17.19
N ARG A 242 11.32 12.41 18.39
CA ARG A 242 12.70 11.91 18.60
C ARG A 242 12.86 10.52 17.98
N GLN A 243 11.87 9.65 18.19
CA GLN A 243 11.84 8.31 17.56
C GLN A 243 11.80 8.44 16.04
N MET A 244 10.93 9.29 15.50
CA MET A 244 10.86 9.58 14.07
C MET A 244 12.17 10.17 13.52
N ALA A 245 12.80 11.09 14.24
CA ALA A 245 14.09 11.66 13.85
C ALA A 245 15.18 10.58 13.74
N SER A 246 15.29 9.69 14.74
CA SER A 246 16.24 8.58 14.71
C SER A 246 15.95 7.59 13.59
N LEU A 247 14.67 7.28 13.35
CA LEU A 247 14.26 6.41 12.24
C LEU A 247 14.63 7.02 10.88
N LEU A 248 14.33 8.31 10.67
CA LEU A 248 14.67 9.00 9.43
C LEU A 248 16.18 9.10 9.21
N GLU A 249 16.95 9.38 10.26
CA GLU A 249 18.43 9.37 10.17
C GLU A 249 18.95 8.03 9.66
N LYS A 250 18.43 6.91 10.21
CA LYS A 250 18.76 5.56 9.74
C LYS A 250 18.31 5.33 8.30
N CYS A 251 17.11 5.79 7.91
CA CYS A 251 16.62 5.70 6.54
C CYS A 251 17.56 6.40 5.56
N PHE A 252 17.96 7.65 5.83
CA PHE A 252 18.88 8.39 4.95
C PHE A 252 20.24 7.72 4.84
N ARG A 253 20.77 7.15 5.92
CA ARG A 253 22.03 6.40 5.91
C ARG A 253 21.95 5.16 5.01
N ARG A 254 20.89 4.37 5.15
CA ARG A 254 20.64 3.19 4.30
C ARG A 254 20.40 3.57 2.85
N MET A 255 19.67 4.65 2.59
CA MET A 255 19.47 5.17 1.23
C MET A 255 20.79 5.63 0.59
N HIS A 256 21.71 6.17 1.40
CA HIS A 256 23.05 6.48 0.93
C HIS A 256 23.86 5.23 0.59
N GLN A 257 23.82 4.18 1.43
CA GLN A 257 24.44 2.87 1.12
C GLN A 257 23.83 2.28 -0.17
N PHE A 258 22.50 2.27 -0.26
CA PHE A 258 21.75 1.84 -1.44
C PHE A 258 22.18 2.59 -2.71
N SER A 259 22.50 3.89 -2.62
CA SER A 259 22.95 4.68 -3.77
C SER A 259 24.22 4.13 -4.41
N GLN A 260 25.08 3.47 -3.63
CA GLN A 260 26.37 2.87 -4.07
C GLN A 260 26.22 1.47 -4.68
N ARG A 261 25.04 0.84 -4.57
CA ARG A 261 24.79 -0.50 -5.13
C ARG A 261 24.68 -0.47 -6.66
N THR A 262 24.98 -1.59 -7.30
CA THR A 262 24.86 -1.74 -8.76
C THR A 262 23.40 -1.76 -9.22
N GLN A 263 23.13 -1.66 -10.53
CA GLN A 263 21.75 -1.60 -11.01
C GLN A 263 21.03 -2.94 -10.80
N LEU A 264 21.73 -4.07 -10.96
CA LEU A 264 21.20 -5.40 -10.68
C LEU A 264 20.82 -5.54 -9.20
N GLN A 265 21.71 -5.17 -8.27
CA GLN A 265 21.43 -5.25 -6.84
C GLN A 265 20.17 -4.45 -6.47
N LYS A 266 20.06 -3.21 -6.97
CA LYS A 266 18.88 -2.36 -6.76
C LYS A 266 17.60 -3.00 -7.32
N THR A 267 17.70 -3.65 -8.48
CA THR A 267 16.57 -4.34 -9.14
C THR A 267 16.11 -5.55 -8.34
N VAL A 268 17.05 -6.37 -7.86
CA VAL A 268 16.80 -7.52 -7.01
C VAL A 268 16.11 -7.08 -5.71
N MET A 269 16.68 -6.11 -5.01
CA MET A 269 16.09 -5.58 -3.77
C MET A 269 14.67 -5.03 -4.00
N TYR A 270 14.45 -4.29 -5.09
CA TYR A 270 13.13 -3.79 -5.45
C TYR A 270 12.13 -4.93 -5.68
N SER A 271 12.54 -5.99 -6.38
CA SER A 271 11.68 -7.16 -6.62
C SER A 271 11.27 -7.86 -5.32
N MET A 272 12.16 -7.92 -4.33
CA MET A 272 11.87 -8.47 -3.01
C MET A 272 10.79 -7.65 -2.31
N VAL A 273 10.92 -6.32 -2.29
CA VAL A 273 9.90 -5.43 -1.70
C VAL A 273 8.57 -5.51 -2.44
N ALA A 274 8.59 -5.65 -3.77
CA ALA A 274 7.38 -5.73 -4.59
C ALA A 274 6.55 -6.99 -4.26
N PHE A 275 7.19 -8.15 -4.07
CA PHE A 275 6.49 -9.42 -3.96
C PHE A 275 6.40 -10.01 -2.55
N ALA A 276 7.29 -9.63 -1.63
CA ALA A 276 7.27 -10.14 -0.26
C ALA A 276 6.17 -9.48 0.60
N PRO A 277 5.69 -10.18 1.66
CA PRO A 277 4.83 -9.57 2.67
C PRO A 277 5.53 -8.44 3.43
N LEU A 278 4.78 -7.38 3.76
CA LEU A 278 5.32 -6.18 4.42
C LEU A 278 4.82 -5.99 5.87
N HIS A 279 4.30 -7.04 6.51
CA HIS A 279 3.57 -6.90 7.78
C HIS A 279 4.45 -7.01 9.04
N ASN A 280 5.77 -6.84 8.95
CA ASN A 280 6.63 -6.84 10.13
C ASN A 280 6.79 -5.43 10.73
N HIS A 281 7.21 -5.36 11.99
CA HIS A 281 7.37 -4.11 12.73
C HIS A 281 8.29 -3.11 12.01
N HIS A 282 9.38 -3.59 11.43
CA HIS A 282 10.35 -2.75 10.71
C HIS A 282 9.71 -2.08 9.48
N MET A 283 8.98 -2.83 8.66
CA MET A 283 8.26 -2.30 7.50
C MET A 283 7.15 -1.33 7.88
N GLU A 284 6.49 -1.57 9.01
CA GLU A 284 5.48 -0.67 9.55
C GLU A 284 6.10 0.67 9.99
N GLN A 285 7.27 0.66 10.63
CA GLN A 285 8.01 1.89 10.94
C GLN A 285 8.34 2.69 9.67
N LEU A 286 8.84 2.01 8.63
CA LEU A 286 9.15 2.65 7.35
C LEU A 286 7.92 3.20 6.65
N ARG A 287 6.76 2.54 6.79
CA ARG A 287 5.45 3.03 6.33
C ARG A 287 5.10 4.37 6.98
N VAL A 288 5.22 4.45 8.31
CA VAL A 288 4.94 5.69 9.04
C VAL A 288 5.93 6.79 8.63
N ALA A 289 7.21 6.47 8.44
CA ALA A 289 8.21 7.43 7.97
C ALA A 289 7.92 7.95 6.56
N PHE A 290 7.47 7.08 5.64
CA PHE A 290 7.05 7.48 4.29
C PHE A 290 5.86 8.46 4.33
N LEU A 291 4.82 8.12 5.10
CA LEU A 291 3.62 8.97 5.22
C LEU A 291 3.91 10.32 5.89
N PHE A 292 4.91 10.35 6.77
CA PHE A 292 5.43 11.58 7.37
C PHE A 292 6.23 12.43 6.36
N ALA A 293 6.99 11.78 5.48
CA ALA A 293 7.78 12.43 4.44
C ALA A 293 6.92 13.03 3.31
N ASP A 294 5.83 12.37 2.91
CA ASP A 294 4.85 12.90 1.94
C ASP A 294 3.94 13.95 2.60
N ARG A 295 4.47 15.17 2.76
CA ARG A 295 3.75 16.31 3.35
C ARG A 295 2.70 16.89 2.40
N GLY A 296 3.03 16.94 1.11
CA GLY A 296 2.15 17.41 0.06
C GLY A 296 0.93 16.50 -0.14
N LYS A 297 0.97 15.27 0.38
CA LYS A 297 -0.03 14.22 0.12
C LYS A 297 -0.16 14.01 -1.38
N SER A 298 1.00 14.00 -2.04
CA SER A 298 1.13 14.09 -3.49
C SER A 298 1.30 12.73 -4.15
N ALA A 299 1.02 11.64 -3.41
CA ALA A 299 1.11 10.26 -3.85
C ALA A 299 2.55 9.84 -4.14
N GLY A 300 3.47 10.25 -3.27
CA GLY A 300 4.91 10.02 -3.40
C GLY A 300 5.72 11.23 -2.91
N ILE A 301 6.99 11.00 -2.56
CA ILE A 301 7.86 12.03 -1.99
C ILE A 301 8.57 12.76 -3.13
N SER A 302 8.34 14.06 -3.29
CA SER A 302 9.06 14.85 -4.28
C SER A 302 10.53 15.06 -3.90
N CYS A 303 11.39 15.37 -4.88
CA CYS A 303 12.79 15.72 -4.62
C CYS A 303 12.92 16.89 -3.62
N PHE A 304 11.99 17.86 -3.68
CA PHE A 304 11.96 18.99 -2.76
C PHE A 304 11.68 18.52 -1.32
N GLU A 305 10.60 17.76 -1.10
CA GLU A 305 10.25 17.23 0.23
C GLU A 305 11.36 16.34 0.79
N PHE A 306 11.95 15.48 -0.06
CA PHE A 306 13.07 14.62 0.31
C PHE A 306 14.28 15.42 0.80
N VAL A 307 14.68 16.46 0.06
CA VAL A 307 15.82 17.30 0.44
C VAL A 307 15.54 18.12 1.70
N GLU A 308 14.33 18.65 1.86
CA GLU A 308 13.95 19.36 3.09
C GLU A 308 14.00 18.43 4.31
N LEU A 309 13.48 17.21 4.16
CA LEU A 309 13.50 16.20 5.22
C LEU A 309 14.94 15.80 5.56
N GLY A 310 15.76 15.52 4.55
CA GLY A 310 17.15 15.13 4.72
C GLY A 310 17.99 16.20 5.41
N ARG A 311 17.80 17.48 5.08
CA ARG A 311 18.48 18.59 5.77
C ARG A 311 18.14 18.68 7.25
N ARG A 312 16.94 18.24 7.64
CA ARG A 312 16.48 18.30 9.03
C ARG A 312 16.89 17.08 9.86
N TYR A 313 16.97 15.91 9.22
CA TYR A 313 17.11 14.62 9.91
C TYR A 313 18.36 13.82 9.51
N SER A 314 19.26 14.37 8.71
CA SER A 314 20.52 13.73 8.34
C SER A 314 21.68 14.73 8.31
N SER A 315 22.90 14.22 8.22
CA SER A 315 24.13 15.02 8.06
C SER A 315 24.51 15.31 6.61
N PHE A 316 23.72 14.85 5.64
CA PHE A 316 24.05 14.97 4.21
C PHE A 316 23.82 16.39 3.69
N SER A 317 24.69 16.84 2.78
CA SER A 317 24.52 18.08 2.05
C SER A 317 23.35 18.00 1.08
N SER A 318 22.89 19.18 0.62
CA SER A 318 21.78 19.25 -0.34
C SER A 318 22.10 18.58 -1.68
N THR A 319 23.38 18.55 -2.06
CA THR A 319 23.86 17.92 -3.29
C THR A 319 23.84 16.40 -3.15
N GLU A 320 24.34 15.88 -2.03
CA GLU A 320 24.30 14.44 -1.73
C GLU A 320 22.86 13.94 -1.65
N LEU A 321 21.96 14.67 -0.98
CA LEU A 321 20.55 14.31 -0.90
C LEU A 321 19.87 14.23 -2.27
N ARG A 322 20.21 15.14 -3.20
CA ARG A 322 19.69 15.08 -4.58
C ARG A 322 20.21 13.85 -5.33
N GLN A 323 21.46 13.46 -5.09
CA GLN A 323 22.05 12.26 -5.69
C GLN A 323 21.44 10.98 -5.11
N ILE A 324 21.24 10.92 -3.79
CA ILE A 324 20.52 9.83 -3.12
C ILE A 324 19.10 9.73 -3.68
N PHE A 325 18.38 10.85 -3.80
CA PHE A 325 17.05 10.84 -4.42
C PHE A 325 17.06 10.32 -5.85
N ALA A 326 17.99 10.79 -6.68
CA ALA A 326 18.07 10.40 -8.09
C ALA A 326 18.37 8.90 -8.27
N THR A 327 19.13 8.30 -7.36
CA THR A 327 19.46 6.86 -7.38
C THR A 327 18.36 5.98 -6.78
N ALA A 328 17.64 6.48 -5.77
CA ALA A 328 16.48 5.79 -5.19
C ALA A 328 15.24 5.86 -6.08
N ASN A 329 15.08 6.93 -6.86
CA ASN A 329 14.00 7.09 -7.85
C ASN A 329 14.32 6.30 -9.13
N VAL A 330 14.36 4.98 -8.98
CA VAL A 330 14.64 4.03 -10.05
C VAL A 330 13.64 4.28 -11.19
N SER A 331 12.36 4.43 -10.87
CA SER A 331 11.25 4.67 -11.80
C SER A 331 11.37 5.94 -12.67
N LYS A 332 12.21 6.91 -12.27
CA LYS A 332 12.38 8.22 -12.92
C LYS A 332 11.08 9.00 -13.07
N THR A 333 10.13 8.79 -12.15
CA THR A 333 8.83 9.48 -12.17
C THR A 333 8.91 10.92 -11.64
N GLY A 334 10.04 11.29 -11.04
CA GLY A 334 10.24 12.60 -10.39
C GLY A 334 9.75 12.64 -8.94
N LYS A 335 9.11 11.57 -8.47
CA LYS A 335 8.75 11.33 -7.07
C LYS A 335 9.26 9.96 -6.64
N LEU A 336 9.55 9.81 -5.36
CA LEU A 336 9.87 8.52 -4.78
C LEU A 336 8.57 7.82 -4.38
N SER A 337 8.30 6.68 -5.01
CA SER A 337 7.17 5.80 -4.71
C SER A 337 7.36 5.07 -3.38
N TYR A 338 6.30 4.41 -2.89
CA TYR A 338 6.35 3.71 -1.61
C TYR A 338 7.30 2.51 -1.66
N CYS A 339 7.23 1.69 -2.71
CA CYS A 339 8.14 0.58 -2.92
C CYS A 339 9.59 1.05 -3.07
N GLU A 340 9.87 2.15 -3.78
CA GLU A 340 11.24 2.69 -3.88
C GLU A 340 11.76 3.20 -2.53
N TRP A 341 10.91 3.87 -1.74
CA TRP A 341 11.25 4.29 -0.39
C TRP A 341 11.60 3.10 0.49
N LEU A 342 10.75 2.06 0.52
CA LEU A 342 11.02 0.84 1.28
C LEU A 342 12.30 0.15 0.79
N THR A 343 12.48 0.07 -0.53
CA THR A 343 13.64 -0.58 -1.14
C THR A 343 14.94 0.06 -0.66
N ALA A 344 15.00 1.39 -0.70
CA ALA A 344 16.21 2.12 -0.34
C ALA A 344 16.41 2.32 1.17
N SER A 345 15.39 2.09 2.01
CA SER A 345 15.45 2.34 3.47
C SER A 345 15.34 1.10 4.37
N ALA A 346 14.97 -0.05 3.81
CA ALA A 346 14.89 -1.31 4.52
C ALA A 346 16.26 -1.74 5.06
N ASP A 347 16.23 -2.42 6.21
CA ASP A 347 17.44 -2.99 6.82
C ASP A 347 17.92 -4.19 6.00
N ASP A 348 19.23 -4.38 5.87
CA ASP A 348 19.80 -5.51 5.14
C ASP A 348 19.38 -6.86 5.76
N GLU A 349 19.12 -6.92 7.06
CA GLU A 349 18.58 -8.12 7.71
C GLU A 349 17.20 -8.51 7.15
N TRP A 350 16.39 -7.54 6.72
CA TRP A 350 15.12 -7.84 6.05
C TRP A 350 15.35 -8.53 4.70
N TYR A 351 16.38 -8.12 3.95
CA TYR A 351 16.74 -8.72 2.67
C TYR A 351 17.38 -10.11 2.81
N ARG A 352 17.91 -10.46 3.98
CA ARG A 352 18.47 -11.79 4.25
C ARG A 352 17.41 -12.85 4.57
N ILE A 353 16.14 -12.47 4.73
CA ILE A 353 15.03 -13.40 4.97
C ILE A 353 14.79 -14.23 3.70
N LYS A 354 15.07 -15.54 3.79
CA LYS A 354 15.05 -16.45 2.64
C LYS A 354 13.69 -16.47 1.93
N GLU A 355 12.60 -16.47 2.69
CA GLU A 355 11.24 -16.51 2.18
C GLU A 355 10.90 -15.29 1.31
N HIS A 356 11.51 -14.13 1.59
CA HIS A 356 11.33 -12.90 0.81
C HIS A 356 12.00 -13.04 -0.56
N ALA A 357 13.21 -13.60 -0.58
CA ALA A 357 13.94 -13.85 -1.82
C ALA A 357 13.30 -14.96 -2.65
N GLU A 358 12.87 -16.07 -2.03
CA GLU A 358 12.17 -17.18 -2.71
C GLU A 358 10.92 -16.67 -3.41
N ARG A 359 10.09 -15.89 -2.72
CA ARG A 359 8.85 -15.36 -3.30
C ARG A 359 9.11 -14.43 -4.49
N ALA A 360 10.13 -13.58 -4.40
CA ALA A 360 10.48 -12.70 -5.52
C ALA A 360 11.04 -13.49 -6.71
N PHE A 361 11.94 -14.44 -6.45
CA PHE A 361 12.54 -15.29 -7.47
C PHE A 361 11.49 -16.13 -8.20
N ASP A 362 10.62 -16.82 -7.46
CA ASP A 362 9.56 -17.66 -8.01
C ASP A 362 8.53 -16.87 -8.84
N THR A 363 8.27 -15.62 -8.44
CA THR A 363 7.34 -14.73 -9.18
C THR A 363 7.98 -14.24 -10.49
N LEU A 364 9.29 -14.01 -10.49
CA LEU A 364 10.03 -13.56 -11.68
C LEU A 364 10.36 -14.72 -12.63
N ASP A 365 10.60 -15.93 -12.12
CA ASP A 365 10.85 -17.14 -12.91
C ASP A 365 9.53 -17.73 -13.43
N VAL A 366 8.86 -16.96 -14.29
CA VAL A 366 7.61 -17.37 -14.95
C VAL A 366 7.78 -18.67 -15.74
N LYS A 367 8.99 -18.93 -16.25
CA LYS A 367 9.32 -20.13 -17.05
C LYS A 367 9.60 -21.36 -16.19
N ARG A 368 9.80 -21.19 -14.88
CA ARG A 368 10.16 -22.24 -13.92
C ARG A 368 11.39 -23.04 -14.36
N ASN A 369 12.39 -22.36 -14.91
CA ASN A 369 13.63 -22.97 -15.36
C ASN A 369 14.75 -22.88 -14.32
N GLY A 370 14.51 -22.24 -13.17
CA GLY A 370 15.47 -22.09 -12.08
C GLY A 370 16.54 -21.03 -12.32
N CYS A 371 16.35 -20.14 -13.30
CA CYS A 371 17.23 -19.00 -13.55
C CYS A 371 16.48 -17.77 -14.06
N LEU A 372 16.94 -16.60 -13.64
CA LEU A 372 16.42 -15.31 -14.11
C LEU A 372 17.38 -14.71 -15.13
N ARG A 373 16.84 -14.11 -16.19
CA ARG A 373 17.60 -13.29 -17.13
C ARG A 373 17.23 -11.82 -17.00
N ALA A 374 18.03 -10.95 -17.60
CA ALA A 374 17.76 -9.50 -17.64
C ALA A 374 16.35 -9.19 -18.18
N CYS A 375 15.83 -9.98 -19.11
CA CYS A 375 14.46 -9.83 -19.64
C CYS A 375 13.36 -10.13 -18.61
N ASP A 376 13.62 -11.02 -17.66
CA ASP A 376 12.64 -11.39 -16.62
C ASP A 376 12.55 -10.26 -15.59
N LEU A 377 13.69 -9.67 -15.22
CA LEU A 377 13.77 -8.48 -14.35
C LEU A 377 13.14 -7.23 -14.99
N ARG A 378 13.19 -7.09 -16.32
CA ARG A 378 12.56 -5.97 -17.03
C ARG A 378 11.06 -5.87 -16.83
N GLN A 379 10.39 -6.99 -16.58
CA GLN A 379 8.93 -7.00 -16.42
C GLN A 379 8.47 -6.12 -15.24
N LEU A 380 9.34 -5.90 -14.25
CA LEU A 380 9.07 -5.06 -13.10
C LEU A 380 9.01 -3.57 -13.44
N LEU A 381 9.99 -3.04 -14.17
CA LEU A 381 10.01 -1.63 -14.59
C LEU A 381 10.50 -1.49 -16.05
N PRO A 382 9.61 -1.66 -17.05
CA PRO A 382 9.99 -1.80 -18.45
C PRO A 382 10.64 -0.57 -19.10
N LYS A 383 10.66 0.59 -18.40
CA LYS A 383 11.16 1.89 -18.90
C LYS A 383 12.39 2.43 -18.15
N VAL A 384 12.87 1.67 -17.18
CA VAL A 384 13.69 2.22 -16.09
C VAL A 384 15.09 1.65 -16.10
N PHE A 385 15.18 0.36 -16.39
CA PHE A 385 16.40 -0.41 -16.39
C PHE A 385 17.06 -0.40 -17.78
N ASP A 386 18.35 -0.12 -17.82
CA ASP A 386 19.17 -0.47 -18.96
C ASP A 386 19.40 -1.99 -18.94
N LEU A 387 18.73 -2.69 -19.84
CA LEU A 387 18.87 -4.15 -19.94
C LEU A 387 20.30 -4.59 -20.18
N VAL A 388 21.06 -3.79 -20.93
CA VAL A 388 22.43 -4.14 -21.32
C VAL A 388 23.33 -4.05 -20.09
N GLU A 389 23.15 -3.03 -19.26
CA GLU A 389 23.87 -2.88 -18.00
C GLU A 389 23.56 -4.04 -17.05
N ILE A 390 22.28 -4.38 -16.86
CA ILE A 390 21.88 -5.51 -16.01
C ILE A 390 22.43 -6.84 -16.55
N GLU A 391 22.35 -7.08 -17.86
CA GLU A 391 22.87 -8.30 -18.48
C GLU A 391 24.39 -8.41 -18.30
N GLN A 392 25.12 -7.30 -18.47
CA GLN A 392 26.56 -7.25 -18.21
C GLN A 392 26.89 -7.51 -16.73
N GLU A 393 26.12 -6.97 -15.81
CA GLU A 393 26.27 -7.24 -14.37
C GLU A 393 26.00 -8.71 -14.05
N ILE A 394 24.94 -9.32 -14.62
CA ILE A 394 24.66 -10.76 -14.45
C ILE A 394 25.83 -11.59 -14.99
N ILE A 395 26.33 -11.29 -16.20
CA ILE A 395 27.49 -11.98 -16.79
C ILE A 395 28.75 -11.78 -15.94
N GLY A 396 28.94 -10.61 -15.32
CA GLY A 396 30.08 -10.35 -14.42
C GLY A 396 30.04 -11.20 -13.16
N LEU A 397 28.86 -11.46 -12.62
CA LEU A 397 28.64 -12.29 -11.42
C LEU A 397 28.67 -13.78 -11.71
N CYS A 398 28.15 -14.16 -12.87
CA CYS A 398 28.13 -15.54 -13.31
C CYS A 398 29.45 -15.82 -14.01
N SER A 399 30.33 -16.63 -13.43
CA SER A 399 31.55 -17.11 -14.11
C SER A 399 31.31 -17.88 -15.44
N ARG A 400 30.06 -17.90 -15.93
CA ARG A 400 29.58 -18.47 -17.18
C ARG A 400 28.99 -17.36 -18.07
N SER A 401 29.25 -17.47 -19.37
CA SER A 401 28.79 -16.55 -20.41
C SER A 401 27.29 -16.65 -20.76
N GLU A 402 26.46 -17.24 -19.89
CA GLU A 402 25.07 -17.59 -20.22
C GLU A 402 24.04 -16.54 -19.77
N GLY A 403 24.44 -15.57 -18.94
CA GLY A 403 23.54 -14.47 -18.51
C GLY A 403 22.38 -14.92 -17.61
N ASP A 404 22.53 -16.07 -16.97
CA ASP A 404 21.52 -16.70 -16.11
C ASP A 404 21.85 -16.46 -14.63
N LEU A 405 20.95 -15.79 -13.91
CA LEU A 405 21.04 -15.52 -12.48
C LEU A 405 20.26 -16.59 -11.70
N HIS A 406 20.98 -17.48 -11.01
CA HIS A 406 20.38 -18.50 -10.16
C HIS A 406 20.01 -17.97 -8.78
N PHE A 407 19.21 -18.73 -8.03
CA PHE A 407 18.67 -18.33 -6.74
C PHE A 407 19.76 -17.91 -5.73
N GLU A 408 20.85 -18.65 -5.62
CA GLU A 408 21.94 -18.32 -4.68
C GLU A 408 22.60 -16.98 -5.03
N GLN A 409 22.74 -16.68 -6.32
CA GLN A 409 23.31 -15.42 -6.80
C GLN A 409 22.33 -14.27 -6.62
N PHE A 410 21.04 -14.53 -6.81
CA PHE A 410 19.96 -13.58 -6.57
C PHE A 410 19.94 -13.14 -5.10
N VAL A 411 19.98 -14.09 -4.15
CA VAL A 411 20.08 -13.79 -2.71
C VAL A 411 21.34 -12.97 -2.42
N ALA A 412 22.47 -13.35 -3.01
CA ALA A 412 23.73 -12.67 -2.79
C ALA A 412 23.73 -11.21 -3.31
N CYS A 413 22.98 -10.91 -4.37
CA CYS A 413 22.82 -9.53 -4.86
C CYS A 413 22.15 -8.60 -3.85
N ALA A 414 21.30 -9.12 -2.96
CA ALA A 414 20.64 -8.33 -1.93
C ALA A 414 21.52 -8.10 -0.70
N ASP A 415 22.60 -8.87 -0.52
CA ASP A 415 23.54 -8.70 0.58
C ASP A 415 24.57 -7.58 0.28
N GLU A 416 25.00 -6.87 1.31
CA GLU A 416 25.99 -5.78 1.23
C GLU A 416 27.40 -6.34 0.96
N ASP A 417 27.74 -7.51 1.52
CA ASP A 417 29.08 -8.11 1.49
C ASP A 417 29.47 -8.74 0.14
N PHE A 418 28.54 -8.78 -0.81
CA PHE A 418 28.76 -9.46 -2.08
C PHE A 418 29.71 -8.71 -3.03
N GLY A 419 29.81 -7.38 -2.89
CA GLY A 419 30.70 -6.54 -3.72
C GLY A 419 32.20 -6.76 -3.45
N ASP A 420 32.56 -7.22 -2.25
CA ASP A 420 33.96 -7.38 -1.81
C ASP A 420 34.49 -8.82 -1.92
N GLN A 421 33.60 -9.81 -2.11
CA GLN A 421 34.00 -11.21 -2.25
C GLN A 421 34.03 -11.63 -3.72
N LYS A 422 35.23 -11.69 -4.30
CA LYS A 422 35.49 -12.55 -5.47
C LYS A 422 35.23 -14.00 -5.05
N ILE A 423 34.01 -14.49 -5.20
CA ILE A 423 33.73 -15.91 -4.99
C ILE A 423 34.38 -16.68 -6.13
N THR A 424 35.49 -17.36 -5.83
CA THR A 424 35.94 -18.48 -6.65
C THR A 424 34.85 -19.56 -6.59
N PRO A 425 34.43 -20.18 -7.70
CA PRO A 425 33.29 -21.11 -7.78
C PRO A 425 33.33 -22.35 -6.85
N MET A 426 34.37 -22.51 -6.04
CA MET A 426 34.70 -23.72 -5.28
C MET A 426 34.56 -23.57 -3.75
N SER A 427 34.41 -22.35 -3.20
CA SER A 427 34.34 -22.17 -1.73
C SER A 427 32.96 -22.47 -1.16
N LEU A 428 31.87 -22.13 -1.86
CA LEU A 428 30.50 -22.39 -1.39
C LEU A 428 30.06 -23.85 -1.57
N MET A 429 30.70 -24.59 -2.47
CA MET A 429 30.31 -25.97 -2.80
C MET A 429 30.66 -26.99 -1.69
N ARG A 430 31.51 -26.62 -0.72
CA ARG A 430 31.95 -27.53 0.34
C ARG A 430 31.03 -27.59 1.56
N GLU A 431 30.15 -26.61 1.77
CA GLU A 431 29.22 -26.63 2.91
C GLU A 431 27.86 -27.24 2.59
N THR A 432 27.45 -27.30 1.31
CA THR A 432 26.15 -27.88 0.88
C THR A 432 26.21 -29.35 0.50
N LEU A 433 27.40 -29.95 0.35
CA LEU A 433 27.57 -31.38 0.05
C LEU A 433 27.61 -32.25 1.32
N ARG A 434 26.59 -32.15 2.17
CA ARG A 434 26.23 -33.24 3.10
C ARG A 434 24.73 -33.54 3.02
N LYS A 435 24.47 -34.53 2.17
CA LYS A 435 23.26 -35.37 1.97
C LYS A 435 22.28 -34.87 0.90
N PRO A 436 22.07 -35.66 -0.18
CA PRO A 436 20.94 -35.43 -1.08
C PRO A 436 19.65 -35.81 -0.35
N VAL A 437 18.81 -34.83 -0.05
CA VAL A 437 17.42 -35.11 0.31
C VAL A 437 16.68 -35.33 -1.01
N LEU A 438 16.47 -36.61 -1.33
CA LEU A 438 15.54 -37.04 -2.37
C LEU A 438 14.15 -36.50 -2.03
N TYR A 439 13.75 -35.43 -2.70
CA TYR A 439 12.39 -34.90 -2.63
C TYR A 439 11.45 -35.87 -3.37
N LYS A 440 10.81 -36.78 -2.62
CA LYS A 440 9.69 -37.58 -3.13
C LYS A 440 8.45 -36.69 -3.23
N ARG A 441 7.89 -36.58 -4.44
CA ARG A 441 6.57 -35.99 -4.72
C ARG A 441 5.47 -36.65 -3.87
N PRO A 442 4.48 -35.91 -3.37
CA PRO A 442 3.13 -36.43 -3.23
C PRO A 442 2.42 -36.24 -4.57
N GLY A 443 2.35 -37.33 -5.33
CA GLY A 443 1.47 -37.42 -6.51
C GLY A 443 0.02 -37.56 -6.07
N ALA A 444 -0.87 -37.06 -6.91
CA ALA A 444 -2.30 -37.23 -6.83
C ALA A 444 -2.70 -38.69 -6.58
N ALA A 445 -3.54 -38.89 -5.56
CA ALA A 445 -4.47 -40.02 -5.47
C ALA A 445 -5.79 -39.45 -4.95
N LEU A 446 -6.75 -39.32 -5.88
CA LEU A 446 -8.16 -39.40 -5.57
C LEU A 446 -8.42 -40.76 -4.91
N GLU A 447 -9.12 -40.78 -3.79
CA GLU A 447 -9.95 -41.93 -3.37
C GLU A 447 -11.18 -41.41 -2.57
N PRO A 448 -12.32 -42.11 -2.63
CA PRO A 448 -13.66 -41.57 -2.39
C PRO A 448 -14.24 -41.97 -1.02
N THR A 449 -15.45 -41.45 -0.72
CA THR A 449 -16.36 -41.76 0.43
C THR A 449 -16.02 -41.03 1.75
N LEU A 450 -16.94 -40.39 2.48
CA LEU A 450 -18.33 -40.72 2.79
C LEU A 450 -19.27 -39.49 2.88
N ARG A 451 -20.54 -39.78 2.57
CA ARG A 451 -21.77 -38.99 2.80
C ARG A 451 -22.21 -38.99 4.29
N ALA A 452 -23.13 -38.05 4.57
CA ALA A 452 -24.07 -37.90 5.69
C ALA A 452 -23.55 -37.11 6.90
N ALA A 453 -24.25 -36.10 7.44
CA ALA A 453 -25.70 -36.02 7.61
C ALA A 453 -26.28 -34.59 7.40
N VAL A 454 -27.38 -34.54 6.64
CA VAL A 454 -28.47 -33.57 6.79
C VAL A 454 -29.72 -34.40 7.07
N VAL A 455 -30.34 -34.16 8.22
CA VAL A 455 -31.78 -34.26 8.44
C VAL A 455 -32.20 -32.97 9.12
#